data_AF-A0A9P6CUS2-F1
#
_entry.id   AF-A0A9P6CUS2-F1
#
_cell.length_a   1.000
_cell.length_b   1.000
_cell.length_c   1.000
_cell.angle_alpha   90.00
_cell.angle_beta   90.00
_cell.angle_gamma   90.00
#
_symmetry.space_group_name_H-M   'P 1'
#
loop_
_entity.id
_entity.type
_entity.pdbx_description
1 polymer ?
#
loop_
_entity_poly.entity_id
_entity_poly.type
_entity_poly.pdbx_seq_one_letter_code
_entity_poly.pdbx_strand_id
1 'polypeptide(L)'
;MNQNSPGSQSTEDIEMIDIDDVPLRSKVSQNGRLALPNGDTYDEDYGASDDGSRGLLSGSIERSRFDLPMGKIWPQVKGIVVESAPALLMTTVSLLFTGKLLDKVSHWDAMRQVDQLIIIIPVVLNLNGNLEMNLSARLGTAANVGELDDPKMRRSMIFGSLALLQVQTVSVSFIAACISLVLGRFVPRNGPAMVASEVGRKSGLPTFVMVASTTMTAASLSGILLGSFMCTLVVICRKYDRDPDNIAPAVASCLGDLVTLILLGVVSTILIPFMHTIFPFLLACVVICASVTCFMYTWRNEHVRPLLTEGWSPLFGAMVISSGTGIVLDMFVSRYEGFAVLAIVISGLPGAAGSILVSRLSTSLHTAKLALEHGLPSFATQHKHPEPSPLLTMATLLAITLPVEVVFLSILDLLGWLELPFMFIVISIAFFFCAVLSSLVIARLLTNLLWSLNRDPDSYALPVHSALMDLIGQLLLVLCFEIVSRLGIKVRKTI
;
A
#
# COMPACT_ATOMS: atom_id res chain seq x y z
N MET A 1 15.33 27.22 -68.01
CA MET A 1 16.15 28.35 -67.51
C MET A 1 16.21 28.23 -66.01
N ASN A 2 17.43 28.13 -65.49
CA ASN A 2 17.76 27.93 -64.08
C ASN A 2 18.07 29.28 -63.41
N GLN A 3 18.27 29.26 -62.07
CA GLN A 3 18.79 30.31 -61.15
C GLN A 3 17.70 31.05 -60.34
N ASN A 4 17.66 31.10 -59.00
CA ASN A 4 18.64 30.81 -57.93
C ASN A 4 17.94 30.49 -56.58
N SER A 5 18.59 29.62 -55.79
CA SER A 5 18.57 29.52 -54.31
C SER A 5 20.02 29.83 -53.84
N PRO A 6 20.39 30.25 -52.60
CA PRO A 6 20.13 29.48 -51.34
C PRO A 6 20.10 30.28 -50.00
N GLY A 7 19.85 29.57 -48.89
CA GLY A 7 20.21 29.93 -47.49
C GLY A 7 19.00 30.15 -46.56
N SER A 8 18.59 29.27 -45.62
CA SER A 8 19.22 28.65 -44.43
C SER A 8 18.84 29.35 -43.10
N GLN A 9 18.18 28.57 -42.22
CA GLN A 9 18.13 28.65 -40.73
C GLN A 9 17.32 29.76 -40.02
N SER A 10 16.33 29.31 -39.21
CA SER A 10 16.13 29.55 -37.75
C SER A 10 14.63 29.57 -37.38
N THR A 11 14.06 28.50 -36.81
CA THR A 11 13.69 28.32 -35.38
C THR A 11 12.78 29.38 -34.77
N GLU A 12 11.52 28.97 -34.57
CA GLU A 12 10.66 29.15 -33.39
C GLU A 12 10.62 30.53 -32.72
N ASP A 13 9.56 31.28 -33.01
CA ASP A 13 9.07 32.39 -32.21
C ASP A 13 8.50 31.87 -30.88
N ILE A 14 9.28 32.01 -29.80
CA ILE A 14 8.84 31.84 -28.40
C ILE A 14 8.33 33.21 -27.93
N GLU A 15 7.02 33.33 -27.75
CA GLU A 15 6.38 34.48 -27.13
C GLU A 15 6.60 34.42 -25.60
N MET A 16 7.41 35.36 -25.10
CA MET A 16 7.77 35.55 -23.70
C MET A 16 6.69 36.40 -23.03
N ILE A 17 5.97 35.87 -22.04
CA ILE A 17 4.99 36.63 -21.25
C ILE A 17 5.68 37.14 -19.99
N ASP A 18 5.82 38.47 -19.93
CA ASP A 18 6.17 39.29 -18.77
C ASP A 18 5.20 39.04 -17.60
N ILE A 19 5.74 38.82 -16.40
CA ILE A 19 5.01 38.89 -15.13
C ILE A 19 5.71 39.93 -14.27
N ASP A 20 5.24 41.17 -14.38
CA ASP A 20 5.37 42.21 -13.36
C ASP A 20 3.95 42.57 -12.85
N ASP A 21 3.89 43.05 -11.61
CA ASP A 21 2.74 43.61 -10.87
C ASP A 21 1.82 42.66 -10.07
N VAL A 22 2.20 42.44 -8.80
CA VAL A 22 1.23 42.38 -7.69
C VAL A 22 1.72 43.26 -6.53
N PRO A 23 0.93 44.25 -6.05
CA PRO A 23 1.39 45.26 -5.10
C PRO A 23 1.39 44.79 -3.65
N LEU A 24 2.49 45.05 -2.96
CA LEU A 24 2.68 44.95 -1.51
C LEU A 24 1.76 45.94 -0.77
N ARG A 25 0.95 45.44 0.17
CA ARG A 25 0.21 46.29 1.13
C ARG A 25 0.92 46.31 2.49
N SER A 26 1.15 47.53 2.97
CA SER A 26 2.04 47.89 4.07
C SER A 26 1.34 48.15 5.42
N LYS A 27 2.15 48.03 6.49
CA LYS A 27 2.18 48.79 7.76
C LYS A 27 1.20 48.43 8.89
N VAL A 28 1.79 47.95 9.99
CA VAL A 28 1.56 48.53 11.33
C VAL A 28 2.92 48.96 11.89
N SER A 29 3.01 50.22 12.28
CA SER A 29 4.18 50.89 12.85
C SER A 29 3.86 51.24 14.30
N GLN A 30 4.72 50.85 15.25
CA GLN A 30 4.86 51.55 16.52
C GLN A 30 6.35 51.67 16.87
N ASN A 31 6.81 52.92 16.93
CA ASN A 31 8.10 53.36 17.44
C ASN A 31 8.12 53.32 18.97
N GLY A 32 9.25 52.94 19.56
CA GLY A 32 9.59 53.16 20.97
C GLY A 32 11.08 52.93 21.22
N ARG A 33 11.81 54.01 21.50
CA ARG A 33 13.28 54.08 21.66
C ARG A 33 13.80 53.50 22.99
N LEU A 34 15.10 53.15 22.96
CA LEU A 34 16.13 53.26 24.02
C LEU A 34 16.08 52.31 25.23
N ALA A 35 17.03 51.37 25.30
CA ALA A 35 18.04 51.27 26.37
C ALA A 35 18.94 50.02 26.20
N LEU A 36 20.23 50.24 25.96
CA LEU A 36 21.35 49.38 26.41
C LEU A 36 21.97 50.12 27.61
N PRO A 37 22.52 49.44 28.65
CA PRO A 37 23.86 48.86 28.49
C PRO A 37 24.22 47.64 29.38
N ASN A 38 25.36 47.03 29.01
CA ASN A 38 26.29 46.18 29.79
C ASN A 38 25.76 44.81 30.24
N GLY A 39 26.48 43.70 30.10
CA GLY A 39 27.91 43.44 29.91
C GLY A 39 28.19 42.18 30.74
N ASP A 40 28.82 41.16 30.16
CA ASP A 40 29.74 40.20 30.82
C ASP A 40 30.11 39.07 29.83
N THR A 41 31.17 39.36 29.07
CA THR A 41 32.42 38.57 28.92
C THR A 41 32.46 37.03 28.85
N TYR A 42 33.07 36.57 27.73
CA TYR A 42 33.95 35.40 27.48
C TYR A 42 33.36 33.98 27.71
N ASP A 43 33.50 32.98 26.84
CA ASP A 43 34.69 32.54 26.10
C ASP A 43 34.39 32.12 24.64
N GLU A 44 35.28 32.55 23.75
CA GLU A 44 35.53 31.92 22.45
C GLU A 44 36.43 30.71 22.67
N ASP A 45 36.13 29.57 22.04
CA ASP A 45 37.15 28.58 21.72
C ASP A 45 37.09 28.25 20.22
N TYR A 46 38.12 28.73 19.52
CA TYR A 46 38.39 28.44 18.11
C TYR A 46 39.16 27.12 18.03
N GLY A 47 38.59 26.13 17.34
CA GLY A 47 39.30 24.92 16.92
C GLY A 47 39.09 24.65 15.45
N ALA A 48 39.99 25.17 14.63
CA ALA A 48 40.07 24.96 13.19
C ALA A 48 40.28 23.48 12.82
N SER A 49 39.65 23.00 11.75
CA SER A 49 40.34 22.34 10.62
C SER A 49 39.36 21.93 9.51
N ASP A 50 39.65 22.50 8.36
CA ASP A 50 39.36 22.04 7.01
C ASP A 50 39.74 20.55 6.84
N ASP A 51 38.80 19.68 6.45
CA ASP A 51 39.04 18.58 5.51
C ASP A 51 37.72 17.94 5.02
N GLY A 52 37.70 17.51 3.76
CA GLY A 52 36.86 16.35 3.40
C GLY A 52 35.70 16.54 2.44
N SER A 53 35.77 17.45 1.46
CA SER A 53 35.06 17.24 0.19
C SER A 53 35.70 16.08 -0.57
N ARG A 54 35.40 14.82 -0.20
CA ARG A 54 35.77 13.62 -0.97
C ARG A 54 35.19 12.34 -0.36
N GLY A 55 34.26 11.71 -1.07
CA GLY A 55 34.06 10.25 -0.99
C GLY A 55 32.64 9.78 -0.77
N LEU A 56 31.83 9.68 -1.83
CA LEU A 56 30.65 8.78 -1.83
C LEU A 56 30.59 7.90 -3.09
N LEU A 57 31.75 7.61 -3.68
CA LEU A 57 31.93 6.62 -4.75
C LEU A 57 33.05 5.61 -4.46
N SER A 58 33.40 5.40 -3.19
CA SER A 58 34.33 4.33 -2.81
C SER A 58 33.72 3.48 -1.71
N GLY A 59 33.64 2.17 -1.96
CA GLY A 59 33.22 1.18 -0.99
C GLY A 59 34.21 1.10 0.17
N SER A 60 33.75 1.48 1.35
CA SER A 60 34.30 1.02 2.62
C SER A 60 33.17 0.97 3.63
N ILE A 61 32.90 -0.23 4.13
CA ILE A 61 32.00 -0.49 5.25
C ILE A 61 32.64 0.16 6.49
N GLU A 62 32.37 1.45 6.72
CA GLU A 62 32.63 2.07 8.00
C GLU A 62 31.43 1.84 8.91
N ARG A 63 31.68 1.06 9.96
CA ARG A 63 30.83 0.93 11.14
C ARG A 63 30.62 2.33 11.73
N SER A 64 29.49 2.98 11.44
CA SER A 64 29.00 4.08 12.26
C SER A 64 28.60 3.51 13.62
N ARG A 65 29.56 3.51 14.57
CA ARG A 65 29.29 3.24 15.98
C ARG A 65 28.26 4.25 16.50
N PHE A 66 27.37 3.69 17.31
CA PHE A 66 26.39 4.34 18.14
C PHE A 66 27.06 5.40 19.04
N ASP A 67 27.07 6.67 18.64
CA ASP A 67 27.39 7.79 19.54
C ASP A 67 26.45 8.97 19.26
N LEU A 68 25.13 8.72 19.36
CA LEU A 68 24.17 9.79 19.63
C LEU A 68 23.90 9.83 21.14
N PRO A 69 23.94 11.00 21.80
CA PRO A 69 23.66 11.09 23.22
C PRO A 69 22.23 10.60 23.50
N MET A 70 22.10 9.59 24.38
CA MET A 70 20.84 8.93 24.75
C MET A 70 19.68 9.90 25.06
N GLY A 71 19.98 11.10 25.56
CA GLY A 71 18.99 12.14 25.84
C GLY A 71 18.22 12.68 24.62
N LYS A 72 18.75 12.55 23.40
CA LYS A 72 18.09 13.00 22.16
C LYS A 72 17.28 11.91 21.45
N ILE A 73 17.48 10.63 21.81
CA ILE A 73 16.84 9.48 21.16
C ILE A 73 15.39 9.32 21.61
N TRP A 74 15.11 9.50 22.91
CA TRP A 74 13.78 9.29 23.49
C TRP A 74 12.69 10.20 22.89
N PRO A 75 12.91 11.51 22.68
CA PRO A 75 11.93 12.37 22.02
C PRO A 75 11.60 11.92 20.58
N GLN A 76 12.60 11.45 19.83
CA GLN A 76 12.42 10.95 18.47
C GLN A 76 11.61 9.65 18.45
N VAL A 77 11.97 8.69 19.31
CA VAL A 77 11.22 7.43 19.48
C VAL A 77 9.78 7.73 19.87
N LYS A 78 9.56 8.61 20.86
CA LYS A 78 8.22 9.02 21.28
C LYS A 78 7.42 9.63 20.13
N GLY A 79 8.04 10.46 19.29
CA GLY A 79 7.40 11.03 18.10
C GLY A 79 6.92 9.94 17.14
N ILE A 80 7.80 9.00 16.77
CA ILE A 80 7.47 7.88 15.87
C ILE A 80 6.35 7.01 16.44
N VAL A 81 6.41 6.71 17.74
CA VAL A 81 5.39 5.90 18.43
C VAL A 81 4.03 6.60 18.41
N VAL A 82 3.97 7.88 18.76
CA VAL A 82 2.70 8.63 18.82
C VAL A 82 2.07 8.77 17.43
N GLU A 83 2.89 8.87 16.38
CA GLU A 83 2.43 8.99 15.01
C GLU A 83 2.00 7.62 14.42
N SER A 84 2.77 6.56 14.66
CA SER A 84 2.61 5.27 13.97
C SER A 84 1.70 4.29 14.74
N ALA A 85 1.70 4.31 16.08
CA ALA A 85 0.97 3.33 16.88
C ALA A 85 -0.55 3.37 16.66
N PRO A 86 -1.22 4.53 16.57
CA PRO A 86 -2.66 4.58 16.30
C PRO A 86 -3.01 3.96 14.95
N ALA A 87 -2.22 4.24 13.91
CA ALA A 87 -2.41 3.69 12.57
C ALA A 87 -2.25 2.16 12.57
N LEU A 88 -1.19 1.64 13.22
CA LEU A 88 -0.95 0.20 13.34
C LEU A 88 -2.05 -0.51 14.15
N LEU A 89 -2.54 0.10 15.23
CA LEU A 89 -3.65 -0.46 16.01
C LEU A 89 -4.96 -0.49 15.23
N MET A 90 -5.30 0.59 14.52
CA MET A 90 -6.48 0.60 13.64
C MET A 90 -6.37 -0.44 12.53
N THR A 91 -5.18 -0.56 11.92
CA THR A 91 -4.89 -1.59 10.92
C THR A 91 -5.07 -2.99 11.50
N THR A 92 -4.61 -3.24 12.72
CA THR A 92 -4.78 -4.52 13.42
C THR A 92 -6.24 -4.90 13.58
N VAL A 93 -7.09 -3.94 13.95
CA VAL A 93 -8.54 -4.17 14.08
C VAL A 93 -9.15 -4.56 12.74
N SER A 94 -8.79 -3.86 11.65
CA SER A 94 -9.23 -4.22 10.31
C SER A 94 -8.76 -5.61 9.88
N LEU A 95 -7.47 -5.91 10.05
CA LEU A 95 -6.88 -7.19 9.68
C LEU A 95 -7.46 -8.35 10.51
N LEU A 96 -7.84 -8.12 11.77
CA LEU A 96 -8.56 -9.09 12.60
C LEU A 96 -9.91 -9.45 11.99
N PHE A 97 -10.72 -8.46 11.62
CA PHE A 97 -12.03 -8.71 11.01
C PHE A 97 -11.89 -9.32 9.61
N THR A 98 -10.97 -8.82 8.80
CA THR A 98 -10.68 -9.33 7.45
C THR A 98 -10.17 -10.76 7.51
N GLY A 99 -9.28 -11.08 8.44
CA GLY A 99 -8.78 -12.43 8.68
C GLY A 99 -9.89 -13.40 9.10
N LYS A 100 -10.76 -12.99 10.04
CA LYS A 100 -11.91 -13.81 10.44
C LYS A 100 -12.93 -13.99 9.32
N LEU A 101 -13.13 -12.96 8.50
CA LEU A 101 -13.96 -13.06 7.31
C LEU A 101 -13.35 -14.00 6.28
N LEU A 102 -12.04 -13.92 6.03
CA LEU A 102 -11.33 -14.80 5.10
C LEU A 102 -11.46 -16.25 5.53
N ASP A 103 -11.28 -16.52 6.82
CA ASP A 103 -11.49 -17.86 7.40
C ASP A 103 -12.91 -18.39 7.16
N LYS A 104 -13.94 -17.55 7.21
CA LYS A 104 -15.31 -17.96 6.87
C LYS A 104 -15.51 -18.16 5.37
N VAL A 105 -15.10 -17.17 4.58
CA VAL A 105 -15.30 -17.14 3.12
C VAL A 105 -14.54 -18.27 2.43
N SER A 106 -13.32 -18.60 2.89
CA SER A 106 -12.53 -19.71 2.32
C SER A 106 -13.19 -21.08 2.46
N HIS A 107 -14.14 -21.23 3.38
CA HIS A 107 -14.89 -22.47 3.60
C HIS A 107 -16.26 -22.48 2.89
N TRP A 108 -16.66 -21.40 2.22
CA TRP A 108 -17.91 -21.34 1.47
C TRP A 108 -17.87 -22.26 0.24
N ASP A 109 -19.05 -22.75 -0.17
CA ASP A 109 -19.19 -23.69 -1.28
C ASP A 109 -18.57 -23.17 -2.58
N ALA A 110 -18.66 -21.86 -2.84
CA ALA A 110 -18.07 -21.24 -4.02
C ALA A 110 -16.54 -21.40 -4.07
N MET A 111 -15.87 -21.17 -2.93
CA MET A 111 -14.41 -21.28 -2.81
C MET A 111 -13.93 -22.74 -2.88
N ARG A 112 -14.74 -23.67 -2.36
CA ARG A 112 -14.45 -25.12 -2.43
C ARG A 112 -14.70 -25.75 -3.79
N GLN A 113 -15.63 -25.20 -4.57
CA GLN A 113 -15.93 -25.68 -5.91
C GLN A 113 -14.97 -25.12 -6.96
N VAL A 114 -14.38 -23.94 -6.69
CA VAL A 114 -13.51 -23.21 -7.62
C VAL A 114 -12.27 -22.71 -6.88
N ASP A 115 -11.25 -23.56 -6.76
CA ASP A 115 -9.97 -23.24 -6.12
C ASP A 115 -9.31 -21.96 -6.67
N GLN A 116 -9.53 -21.63 -7.95
CA GLN A 116 -9.03 -20.40 -8.57
C GLN A 116 -9.54 -19.12 -7.88
N LEU A 117 -10.68 -19.20 -7.18
CA LEU A 117 -11.21 -18.09 -6.37
C LEU A 117 -10.43 -17.91 -5.07
N ILE A 118 -9.82 -18.95 -4.48
CA ILE A 118 -8.96 -18.81 -3.31
C ILE A 118 -7.62 -18.21 -3.71
N ILE A 119 -7.03 -18.70 -4.81
CA ILE A 119 -5.75 -18.21 -5.35
C ILE A 119 -5.81 -16.71 -5.70
N ILE A 120 -6.96 -16.21 -6.16
CA ILE A 120 -7.10 -14.81 -6.58
C ILE A 120 -7.37 -13.84 -5.42
N ILE A 121 -7.72 -14.33 -4.22
CA ILE A 121 -8.03 -13.46 -3.07
C ILE A 121 -6.84 -12.52 -2.76
N PRO A 122 -5.62 -13.01 -2.45
CA PRO A 122 -4.52 -12.12 -2.10
C PRO A 122 -4.16 -11.16 -3.22
N VAL A 123 -4.31 -11.61 -4.47
CA VAL A 123 -4.08 -10.80 -5.67
C VAL A 123 -5.05 -9.63 -5.71
N VAL A 124 -6.35 -9.86 -5.59
CA VAL A 124 -7.37 -8.80 -5.69
C VAL A 124 -7.31 -7.84 -4.51
N LEU A 125 -7.06 -8.33 -3.29
CA LEU A 125 -6.92 -7.49 -2.10
C LEU A 125 -5.73 -6.52 -2.24
N ASN A 126 -4.56 -7.06 -2.58
CA ASN A 126 -3.35 -6.25 -2.76
C ASN A 126 -3.54 -5.18 -3.85
N LEU A 127 -4.16 -5.56 -4.97
CA LEU A 127 -4.35 -4.65 -6.11
C LEU A 127 -5.36 -3.56 -5.82
N ASN A 128 -6.50 -3.89 -5.22
CA ASN A 128 -7.51 -2.89 -4.86
C ASN A 128 -7.00 -1.94 -3.78
N GLY A 129 -6.33 -2.45 -2.74
CA GLY A 129 -5.76 -1.61 -1.69
C GLY A 129 -4.77 -0.58 -2.25
N ASN A 130 -3.90 -1.00 -3.19
CA ASN A 130 -2.99 -0.08 -3.86
C ASN A 130 -3.70 0.96 -4.73
N LEU A 131 -4.74 0.57 -5.49
CA LEU A 131 -5.49 1.51 -6.33
C LEU A 131 -6.29 2.54 -5.51
N GLU A 132 -6.86 2.12 -4.39
CA GLU A 132 -7.60 2.99 -3.47
C GLU A 132 -6.69 3.93 -2.72
N MET A 133 -5.50 3.47 -2.31
CA MET A 133 -4.49 4.33 -1.71
C MET A 133 -4.02 5.42 -2.70
N ASN A 134 -3.82 5.08 -3.98
CA ASN A 134 -3.50 6.06 -5.03
C ASN A 134 -4.65 7.07 -5.25
N LEU A 135 -5.90 6.62 -5.22
CA LEU A 135 -7.06 7.51 -5.25
C LEU A 135 -7.05 8.48 -4.06
N SER A 136 -6.81 7.97 -2.86
CA SER A 136 -6.76 8.75 -1.62
C SER A 136 -5.67 9.82 -1.68
N ALA A 137 -4.44 9.45 -2.03
CA ALA A 137 -3.30 10.38 -2.12
C ALA A 137 -3.54 11.48 -3.19
N ARG A 138 -4.11 11.12 -4.34
CA ARG A 138 -4.45 12.09 -5.39
C ARG A 138 -5.48 13.11 -4.91
N LEU A 139 -6.57 12.65 -4.30
CA LEU A 139 -7.62 13.54 -3.82
C LEU A 139 -7.16 14.35 -2.60
N GLY A 140 -6.30 13.78 -1.75
CA GLY A 140 -5.70 14.49 -0.64
C GLY A 140 -4.81 15.64 -1.09
N THR A 141 -3.95 15.40 -2.07
CA THR A 141 -3.14 16.45 -2.71
C THR A 141 -4.01 17.55 -3.31
N ALA A 142 -5.04 17.18 -4.08
CA ALA A 142 -5.96 18.16 -4.67
C ALA A 142 -6.76 18.96 -3.62
N ALA A 143 -7.12 18.33 -2.50
CA ALA A 143 -7.76 19.01 -1.39
C ALA A 143 -6.82 20.03 -0.73
N ASN A 144 -5.55 19.67 -0.57
CA ASN A 144 -4.54 20.50 0.08
C ASN A 144 -4.09 21.68 -0.80
N VAL A 145 -4.05 21.49 -2.12
CA VAL A 145 -3.83 22.57 -3.11
C VAL A 145 -5.06 23.48 -3.24
N GLY A 146 -6.24 23.04 -2.78
CA GLY A 146 -7.49 23.82 -2.86
C GLY A 146 -8.26 23.66 -4.17
N GLU A 147 -7.85 22.72 -5.03
CA GLU A 147 -8.55 22.45 -6.30
C GLU A 147 -9.97 21.90 -6.08
N LEU A 148 -10.22 21.28 -4.92
CA LEU A 148 -11.55 20.77 -4.55
C LEU A 148 -12.54 21.85 -4.07
N ASP A 149 -12.11 23.10 -3.93
CA ASP A 149 -12.98 24.19 -3.47
C ASP A 149 -13.92 24.68 -4.59
N ASP A 150 -13.47 24.63 -5.85
CA ASP A 150 -14.34 24.88 -7.01
C ASP A 150 -15.27 23.68 -7.27
N PRO A 151 -16.61 23.86 -7.23
CA PRO A 151 -17.55 22.76 -7.44
C PRO A 151 -17.44 22.10 -8.82
N LYS A 152 -17.01 22.83 -9.86
CA LYS A 152 -16.84 22.24 -11.20
C LYS A 152 -15.61 21.36 -11.26
N MET A 153 -14.47 21.87 -10.79
CA MET A 153 -13.21 21.13 -10.68
C MET A 153 -13.37 19.90 -9.78
N ARG A 154 -13.94 20.07 -8.58
CA ARG A 154 -14.24 18.97 -7.66
C ARG A 154 -15.05 17.86 -8.32
N ARG A 155 -16.12 18.23 -9.02
CA ARG A 155 -16.97 17.25 -9.71
C ARG A 155 -16.19 16.51 -10.80
N SER A 156 -15.46 17.24 -11.63
CA SER A 156 -14.63 16.66 -12.68
C SER A 156 -13.59 15.68 -12.12
N MET A 157 -12.90 16.07 -11.05
CA MET A 157 -11.86 15.27 -10.43
C MET A 157 -12.41 14.03 -9.75
N ILE A 158 -13.51 14.13 -9.01
CA ILE A 158 -14.15 12.99 -8.34
C ILE A 158 -14.66 11.98 -9.36
N PHE A 159 -15.49 12.42 -10.32
CA PHE A 159 -16.05 11.50 -11.32
C PHE A 159 -14.97 10.94 -12.25
N GLY A 160 -13.97 11.74 -12.63
CA GLY A 160 -12.83 11.26 -13.42
C GLY A 160 -12.00 10.23 -12.67
N SER A 161 -11.72 10.49 -11.40
CA SER A 161 -10.99 9.58 -10.51
C SER A 161 -11.71 8.26 -10.27
N LEU A 162 -13.03 8.30 -10.07
CA LEU A 162 -13.85 7.10 -9.92
C LEU A 162 -13.94 6.31 -11.22
N ALA A 163 -14.10 6.98 -12.36
CA ALA A 163 -14.10 6.32 -13.66
C ALA A 163 -12.74 5.66 -13.96
N LEU A 164 -11.63 6.32 -13.64
CA LEU A 164 -10.28 5.74 -13.73
C LEU A 164 -10.17 4.50 -12.83
N LEU A 165 -10.61 4.59 -11.58
CA LEU A 165 -10.57 3.46 -10.65
C LEU A 165 -11.32 2.26 -11.23
N GLN A 166 -12.48 2.46 -11.85
CA GLN A 166 -13.24 1.38 -12.50
C GLN A 166 -12.53 0.74 -13.69
N VAL A 167 -11.81 1.55 -14.49
CA VAL A 167 -11.00 1.02 -15.59
C VAL A 167 -9.87 0.16 -15.04
N GLN A 168 -9.18 0.65 -14.02
CA GLN A 168 -8.05 -0.04 -13.41
C GLN A 168 -8.49 -1.33 -12.74
N THR A 169 -9.47 -1.30 -11.81
CA THR A 169 -9.91 -2.48 -11.07
C THR A 169 -10.44 -3.58 -11.99
N VAL A 170 -11.22 -3.26 -13.02
CA VAL A 170 -11.76 -4.25 -13.97
C VAL A 170 -10.65 -4.85 -14.83
N SER A 171 -9.77 -4.02 -15.40
CA SER A 171 -8.66 -4.50 -16.26
C SER A 171 -7.71 -5.40 -15.49
N VAL A 172 -7.34 -4.97 -14.29
CA VAL A 172 -6.42 -5.67 -13.39
C VAL A 172 -7.03 -6.99 -12.90
N SER A 173 -8.31 -6.98 -12.51
CA SER A 173 -9.02 -8.20 -12.09
C SER A 173 -9.18 -9.21 -13.23
N PHE A 174 -9.43 -8.74 -14.46
CA PHE A 174 -9.49 -9.62 -15.63
C PHE A 174 -8.13 -10.30 -15.89
N ILE A 175 -7.04 -9.55 -15.83
CA ILE A 175 -5.69 -10.10 -16.00
C ILE A 175 -5.35 -11.08 -14.86
N ALA A 176 -5.70 -10.74 -13.62
CA ALA A 176 -5.54 -11.64 -12.47
C ALA A 176 -6.31 -12.95 -12.68
N ALA A 177 -7.53 -12.91 -13.21
CA ALA A 177 -8.32 -14.11 -13.53
C ALA A 177 -7.64 -14.98 -14.61
N CYS A 178 -7.07 -14.35 -15.64
CA CYS A 178 -6.27 -15.05 -16.64
C CYS A 178 -5.04 -15.73 -16.03
N ILE A 179 -4.31 -15.05 -15.13
CA ILE A 179 -3.13 -15.61 -14.45
C ILE A 179 -3.55 -16.75 -13.52
N SER A 180 -4.60 -16.59 -12.73
CA SER A 180 -5.13 -17.62 -11.83
C SER A 180 -5.51 -18.90 -12.58
N LEU A 181 -6.04 -18.79 -13.80
CA LEU A 181 -6.25 -19.97 -14.65
C LEU A 181 -4.96 -20.68 -15.03
N VAL A 182 -3.95 -19.93 -15.45
CA VAL A 182 -2.66 -20.50 -15.87
C VAL A 182 -2.05 -21.22 -14.68
N LEU A 183 -2.00 -20.57 -13.52
CA LEU A 183 -1.45 -21.15 -12.29
C LEU A 183 -2.26 -22.35 -11.81
N GLY A 184 -3.59 -22.30 -11.89
CA GLY A 184 -4.47 -23.43 -11.56
C GLY A 184 -4.29 -24.66 -12.43
N ARG A 185 -3.53 -24.59 -13.54
CA ARG A 185 -3.11 -25.78 -14.31
C ARG A 185 -1.79 -26.38 -13.83
N PHE A 186 -0.93 -25.60 -13.18
CA PHE A 186 0.42 -26.01 -12.78
C PHE A 186 0.53 -26.37 -11.29
N VAL A 187 -0.37 -25.89 -10.44
CA VAL A 187 -0.33 -26.17 -8.99
C VAL A 187 -0.81 -27.62 -8.70
N PRO A 188 0.03 -28.48 -8.08
CA PRO A 188 -0.36 -29.83 -7.69
C PRO A 188 -1.43 -29.83 -6.58
N ARG A 189 -2.54 -30.54 -6.79
CA ARG A 189 -3.64 -30.65 -5.81
C ARG A 189 -3.35 -31.77 -4.79
N ASN A 190 -3.19 -31.40 -3.52
CA ASN A 190 -2.98 -32.34 -2.40
C ASN A 190 -4.21 -32.47 -1.49
N GLY A 191 -5.42 -32.50 -2.05
CA GLY A 191 -6.63 -32.85 -1.31
C GLY A 191 -6.76 -34.38 -1.13
N PRO A 192 -7.31 -34.88 0.01
CA PRO A 192 -7.49 -36.32 0.22
C PRO A 192 -8.39 -36.95 -0.85
N ALA A 193 -7.90 -38.04 -1.43
CA ALA A 193 -8.43 -38.77 -2.58
C ALA A 193 -9.77 -39.51 -2.37
N MET A 194 -10.66 -39.03 -1.48
CA MET A 194 -11.95 -39.70 -1.19
C MET A 194 -13.19 -39.05 -1.80
N VAL A 195 -13.06 -37.94 -2.55
CA VAL A 195 -14.13 -37.42 -3.43
C VAL A 195 -13.65 -37.37 -4.88
N ALA A 196 -12.68 -38.24 -5.23
CA ALA A 196 -12.20 -38.44 -6.59
C ALA A 196 -13.06 -39.45 -7.37
N SER A 197 -14.38 -39.42 -7.17
CA SER A 197 -15.35 -40.08 -8.06
C SER A 197 -16.08 -39.02 -8.88
N GLU A 198 -15.84 -39.05 -10.19
CA GLU A 198 -16.77 -38.59 -11.24
C GLU A 198 -17.22 -37.11 -11.28
N VAL A 199 -16.37 -36.14 -10.96
CA VAL A 199 -16.52 -34.79 -11.52
C VAL A 199 -15.27 -34.42 -12.30
N GLY A 200 -15.21 -34.94 -13.53
CA GLY A 200 -14.10 -34.78 -14.44
C GLY A 200 -13.65 -33.32 -14.61
N ARG A 201 -12.33 -33.11 -14.53
CA ARG A 201 -11.59 -32.14 -15.34
C ARG A 201 -12.29 -30.77 -15.58
N LYS A 202 -12.70 -30.04 -14.54
CA LYS A 202 -13.31 -28.70 -14.68
C LYS A 202 -12.30 -27.54 -14.74
N SER A 203 -11.26 -27.64 -15.57
CA SER A 203 -10.47 -26.47 -16.02
C SER A 203 -11.00 -26.04 -17.40
N GLY A 204 -12.25 -25.60 -17.41
CA GLY A 204 -12.99 -25.26 -18.63
C GLY A 204 -13.26 -23.76 -18.74
N LEU A 205 -13.71 -23.35 -19.93
CA LEU A 205 -14.21 -22.00 -20.20
C LEU A 205 -15.30 -21.54 -19.20
N PRO A 206 -16.23 -22.38 -18.71
CA PRO A 206 -17.20 -21.96 -17.70
C PRO A 206 -16.57 -21.52 -16.36
N THR A 207 -15.55 -22.25 -15.89
CA THR A 207 -14.82 -21.91 -14.66
C THR A 207 -14.05 -20.60 -14.83
N PHE A 208 -13.43 -20.40 -15.99
CA PHE A 208 -12.78 -19.13 -16.31
C PHE A 208 -13.75 -17.96 -16.29
N VAL A 209 -14.84 -18.10 -17.03
CA VAL A 209 -15.86 -17.06 -17.15
C VAL A 209 -16.43 -16.73 -15.78
N MET A 210 -16.65 -17.73 -14.93
CA MET A 210 -17.06 -17.52 -13.54
C MET A 210 -16.02 -16.73 -12.73
N VAL A 211 -14.74 -17.13 -12.76
CA VAL A 211 -13.69 -16.45 -11.98
C VAL A 211 -13.53 -15.02 -12.46
N ALA A 212 -13.48 -14.80 -13.77
CA ALA A 212 -13.39 -13.47 -14.38
C ALA A 212 -14.62 -12.62 -14.03
N SER A 213 -15.84 -13.13 -14.22
CA SER A 213 -17.07 -12.39 -13.90
C SER A 213 -17.17 -12.05 -12.42
N THR A 214 -16.84 -13.00 -11.54
CA THR A 214 -16.90 -12.83 -10.08
C THR A 214 -15.91 -11.77 -9.62
N THR A 215 -14.65 -11.91 -10.00
CA THR A 215 -13.58 -11.00 -9.58
C THR A 215 -13.76 -9.60 -10.14
N MET A 216 -14.09 -9.47 -11.42
CA MET A 216 -14.36 -8.16 -12.03
C MET A 216 -15.56 -7.47 -11.39
N THR A 217 -16.66 -8.19 -11.17
CA THR A 217 -17.86 -7.60 -10.55
C THR A 217 -17.59 -7.20 -9.10
N ALA A 218 -16.92 -8.07 -8.32
CA ALA A 218 -16.57 -7.78 -6.94
C ALA A 218 -15.61 -6.58 -6.82
N ALA A 219 -14.56 -6.55 -7.64
CA ALA A 219 -13.59 -5.44 -7.63
C ALA A 219 -14.19 -4.13 -8.15
N SER A 220 -15.03 -4.19 -9.19
CA SER A 220 -15.77 -3.02 -9.69
C SER A 220 -16.69 -2.47 -8.62
N LEU A 221 -17.52 -3.32 -7.99
CA LEU A 221 -18.44 -2.92 -6.94
C LEU A 221 -17.70 -2.40 -5.70
N SER A 222 -16.57 -3.02 -5.34
CA SER A 222 -15.70 -2.52 -4.26
C SER A 222 -15.19 -1.13 -4.57
N GLY A 223 -14.61 -0.94 -5.77
CA GLY A 223 -14.10 0.35 -6.20
C GLY A 223 -15.19 1.43 -6.31
N ILE A 224 -16.43 1.09 -6.66
CA ILE A 224 -17.54 2.06 -6.64
C ILE A 224 -17.87 2.44 -5.20
N LEU A 225 -18.11 1.45 -4.34
CA LEU A 225 -18.55 1.67 -2.97
C LEU A 225 -17.48 2.38 -2.15
N LEU A 226 -16.27 1.83 -2.12
CA LEU A 226 -15.20 2.39 -1.33
C LEU A 226 -14.59 3.63 -1.98
N GLY A 227 -14.43 3.66 -3.30
CA GLY A 227 -13.99 4.87 -3.99
C GLY A 227 -14.94 6.05 -3.75
N SER A 228 -16.25 5.84 -3.86
CA SER A 228 -17.23 6.91 -3.58
C SER A 228 -17.21 7.35 -2.12
N PHE A 229 -17.04 6.39 -1.20
CA PHE A 229 -16.90 6.66 0.22
C PHE A 229 -15.64 7.48 0.52
N MET A 230 -14.48 7.10 -0.05
CA MET A 230 -13.22 7.84 0.06
C MET A 230 -13.32 9.25 -0.50
N CYS A 231 -13.86 9.42 -1.71
CA CYS A 231 -14.12 10.74 -2.29
C CYS A 231 -14.97 11.62 -1.37
N THR A 232 -16.04 11.05 -0.80
CA THR A 232 -16.93 11.76 0.13
C THR A 232 -16.19 12.13 1.40
N LEU A 233 -15.40 11.22 1.96
CA LEU A 233 -14.58 11.45 3.15
C LEU A 233 -13.60 12.60 2.93
N VAL A 234 -12.88 12.64 1.81
CA VAL A 234 -11.94 13.73 1.50
C VAL A 234 -12.66 15.08 1.41
N VAL A 235 -13.82 15.14 0.74
CA VAL A 235 -14.62 16.37 0.66
C VAL A 235 -15.13 16.80 2.03
N ILE A 236 -15.51 15.86 2.89
CA ILE A 236 -15.93 16.12 4.27
C ILE A 236 -14.74 16.67 5.08
N CYS A 237 -13.56 16.06 5.00
CA CYS A 237 -12.34 16.53 5.66
C CYS A 237 -12.04 17.97 5.26
N ARG A 238 -12.05 18.27 3.96
CA ARG A 238 -11.86 19.63 3.43
C ARG A 238 -12.92 20.60 3.96
N LYS A 239 -14.19 20.22 4.01
CA LYS A 239 -15.28 21.05 4.55
C LYS A 239 -15.12 21.39 6.04
N TYR A 240 -14.45 20.52 6.80
CA TYR A 240 -14.20 20.72 8.23
C TYR A 240 -12.78 21.21 8.53
N ASP A 241 -12.05 21.72 7.53
CA ASP A 241 -10.67 22.19 7.64
C ASP A 241 -9.73 21.15 8.28
N ARG A 242 -9.99 19.86 8.02
CA ARG A 242 -9.13 18.75 8.42
C ARG A 242 -8.36 18.27 7.21
N ASP A 243 -7.07 18.03 7.40
CA ASP A 243 -6.21 17.47 6.37
C ASP A 243 -6.65 16.02 6.04
N PRO A 244 -7.11 15.76 4.80
CA PRO A 244 -7.53 14.42 4.39
C PRO A 244 -6.39 13.41 4.38
N ASP A 245 -5.12 13.82 4.24
CA ASP A 245 -3.98 12.91 4.20
C ASP A 245 -3.76 12.20 5.56
N ASN A 246 -4.26 12.79 6.65
CA ASN A 246 -4.19 12.21 7.99
C ASN A 246 -5.28 11.16 8.28
N ILE A 247 -6.36 11.12 7.48
CA ILE A 247 -7.54 10.29 7.76
C ILE A 247 -7.80 9.30 6.62
N ALA A 248 -7.81 9.78 5.38
CA ALA A 248 -8.23 9.00 4.23
C ALA A 248 -7.35 7.75 3.99
N PRO A 249 -6.00 7.80 4.06
CA PRO A 249 -5.18 6.60 3.92
C PRO A 249 -5.45 5.53 4.98
N ALA A 250 -5.64 5.94 6.24
CA ALA A 250 -5.93 5.01 7.33
C ALA A 250 -7.30 4.34 7.14
N VAL A 251 -8.33 5.08 6.72
CA VAL A 251 -9.66 4.53 6.49
C VAL A 251 -9.70 3.66 5.22
N ALA A 252 -9.00 4.07 4.15
CA ALA A 252 -8.84 3.27 2.93
C ALA A 252 -8.21 1.91 3.25
N SER A 253 -7.10 1.90 4.00
CA SER A 253 -6.44 0.68 4.44
C SER A 253 -7.33 -0.19 5.33
N CYS A 254 -8.12 0.41 6.22
CA CYS A 254 -8.99 -0.34 7.13
C CYS A 254 -10.21 -0.97 6.45
N LEU A 255 -10.79 -0.34 5.42
CA LEU A 255 -12.03 -0.82 4.80
C LEU A 255 -11.82 -1.56 3.48
N GLY A 256 -10.72 -1.29 2.76
CA GLY A 256 -10.47 -1.80 1.41
C GLY A 256 -10.52 -3.31 1.31
N ASP A 257 -9.66 -3.97 2.08
CA ASP A 257 -9.57 -5.44 2.05
C ASP A 257 -10.87 -6.09 2.55
N LEU A 258 -11.46 -5.52 3.61
CA LEU A 258 -12.69 -6.04 4.21
C LEU A 258 -13.84 -5.98 3.20
N VAL A 259 -14.12 -4.82 2.61
CA VAL A 259 -15.22 -4.64 1.64
C VAL A 259 -14.98 -5.49 0.39
N THR A 260 -13.75 -5.50 -0.12
CA THR A 260 -13.40 -6.29 -1.30
C THR A 260 -13.63 -7.77 -1.06
N LEU A 261 -13.22 -8.30 0.10
CA LEU A 261 -13.40 -9.71 0.44
C LEU A 261 -14.88 -10.07 0.66
N ILE A 262 -15.67 -9.21 1.29
CA ILE A 262 -17.12 -9.39 1.44
C ILE A 262 -17.76 -9.52 0.06
N LEU A 263 -17.47 -8.58 -0.84
CA LEU A 263 -18.07 -8.55 -2.17
C LEU A 263 -17.63 -9.74 -3.01
N LEU A 264 -16.36 -10.13 -2.93
CA LEU A 264 -15.87 -11.32 -3.61
C LEU A 264 -16.61 -12.57 -3.14
N GLY A 265 -16.76 -12.74 -1.82
CA GLY A 265 -17.54 -13.83 -1.24
C GLY A 265 -18.99 -13.81 -1.72
N VAL A 266 -19.70 -12.69 -1.56
CA VAL A 266 -21.13 -12.57 -1.90
C VAL A 266 -21.37 -12.79 -3.39
N VAL A 267 -20.60 -12.14 -4.27
CA VAL A 267 -20.73 -12.31 -5.72
C VAL A 267 -20.45 -13.75 -6.11
N SER A 268 -19.41 -14.37 -5.55
CA SER A 268 -19.09 -15.77 -5.86
C SER A 268 -20.23 -16.73 -5.47
N THR A 269 -20.84 -16.52 -4.31
CA THR A 269 -21.98 -17.32 -3.83
C THR A 269 -23.23 -17.12 -4.66
N ILE A 270 -23.48 -15.91 -5.18
CA ILE A 270 -24.61 -15.66 -6.08
C ILE A 270 -24.37 -16.32 -7.43
N LEU A 271 -23.14 -16.31 -7.94
CA LEU A 271 -22.81 -16.85 -9.26
C LEU A 271 -22.64 -18.37 -9.29
N ILE A 272 -22.29 -19.02 -8.17
CA ILE A 272 -22.00 -20.46 -8.13
C ILE A 272 -23.12 -21.34 -8.71
N PRO A 273 -24.42 -21.11 -8.42
CA PRO A 273 -25.50 -21.93 -8.97
C PRO A 273 -25.66 -21.77 -10.48
N PHE A 274 -25.15 -20.67 -11.04
CA PHE A 274 -25.25 -20.30 -12.45
C PHE A 274 -23.98 -20.61 -13.25
N MET A 275 -23.00 -21.31 -12.68
CA MET A 275 -21.69 -21.60 -13.30
C MET A 275 -21.78 -22.11 -14.74
N HIS A 276 -22.74 -23.00 -15.00
CA HIS A 276 -22.90 -23.67 -16.29
C HIS A 276 -23.89 -22.96 -17.21
N THR A 277 -24.37 -21.78 -16.83
CA THR A 277 -25.31 -20.96 -17.62
C THR A 277 -24.59 -19.82 -18.32
N ILE A 278 -25.28 -19.10 -19.20
CA ILE A 278 -24.75 -17.90 -19.87
C ILE A 278 -24.67 -16.67 -18.94
N PHE A 279 -25.27 -16.74 -17.74
CA PHE A 279 -25.41 -15.59 -16.85
C PHE A 279 -24.07 -14.97 -16.41
N PRO A 280 -23.05 -15.74 -15.94
CA PRO A 280 -21.74 -15.19 -15.60
C PRO A 280 -21.05 -14.50 -16.78
N PHE A 281 -21.21 -15.04 -17.99
CA PHE A 281 -20.68 -14.44 -19.22
C PHE A 281 -21.34 -13.09 -19.52
N LEU A 282 -22.67 -13.04 -19.48
CA LEU A 282 -23.42 -11.80 -19.70
C LEU A 282 -23.04 -10.73 -18.68
N LEU A 283 -22.90 -11.11 -17.40
CA LEU A 283 -22.46 -10.20 -16.35
C LEU A 283 -21.06 -9.66 -16.63
N ALA A 284 -20.10 -10.53 -17.02
CA ALA A 284 -18.77 -10.08 -17.42
C ALA A 284 -18.82 -9.07 -18.57
N CYS A 285 -19.62 -9.33 -19.61
CA CYS A 285 -19.82 -8.40 -20.71
C CYS A 285 -20.37 -7.05 -20.24
N VAL A 286 -21.37 -7.04 -19.34
CA VAL A 286 -21.93 -5.81 -18.77
C VAL A 286 -20.86 -5.00 -18.03
N VAL A 287 -20.06 -5.65 -17.19
CA VAL A 287 -18.98 -4.98 -16.44
C VAL A 287 -17.88 -4.45 -17.39
N ILE A 288 -17.52 -5.19 -18.44
CA ILE A 288 -16.58 -4.71 -19.47
C ILE A 288 -17.15 -3.49 -20.19
N CYS A 289 -18.41 -3.54 -20.63
CA CYS A 289 -19.06 -2.41 -21.30
C CYS A 289 -19.12 -1.16 -20.39
N ALA A 290 -19.41 -1.34 -19.09
CA ALA A 290 -19.36 -0.27 -18.12
C ALA A 290 -17.94 0.30 -17.98
N SER A 291 -16.92 -0.56 -17.89
CA SER A 291 -15.51 -0.16 -17.83
C SER A 291 -15.06 0.59 -19.09
N VAL A 292 -15.46 0.17 -20.29
CA VAL A 292 -15.20 0.88 -21.55
C VAL A 292 -15.87 2.25 -21.55
N THR A 293 -17.09 2.36 -21.02
CA THR A 293 -17.76 3.66 -20.88
C THR A 293 -17.01 4.59 -19.93
N CYS A 294 -16.54 4.06 -18.80
CA CYS A 294 -15.66 4.79 -17.87
C CYS A 294 -14.33 5.19 -18.53
N PHE A 295 -13.72 4.32 -19.34
CA PHE A 295 -12.51 4.63 -20.09
C PHE A 295 -12.70 5.81 -21.05
N MET A 296 -13.79 5.80 -21.81
CA MET A 296 -14.13 6.92 -22.71
C MET A 296 -14.34 8.22 -21.94
N TYR A 297 -14.94 8.15 -20.75
CA TYR A 297 -15.11 9.32 -19.88
C TYR A 297 -13.78 9.84 -19.35
N THR A 298 -12.92 8.96 -18.82
CA THR A 298 -11.60 9.32 -18.28
C THR A 298 -10.68 9.86 -19.37
N TRP A 299 -10.72 9.31 -20.58
CA TRP A 299 -9.91 9.79 -21.71
C TRP A 299 -10.22 11.24 -22.09
N ARG A 300 -11.47 11.69 -21.88
CA ARG A 300 -11.90 13.07 -22.11
C ARG A 300 -11.55 14.01 -20.96
N ASN A 301 -11.21 13.49 -19.78
CA ASN A 301 -10.92 14.28 -18.61
C ASN A 301 -9.42 14.57 -18.52
N GLU A 302 -9.04 15.81 -18.81
CA GLU A 302 -7.64 16.25 -18.87
C GLU A 302 -6.87 16.00 -17.56
N HIS A 303 -7.52 16.13 -16.41
CA HIS A 303 -6.90 15.96 -15.08
C HIS A 303 -6.53 14.53 -14.75
N VAL A 304 -7.17 13.54 -15.39
CA VAL A 304 -7.05 12.12 -15.03
C VAL A 304 -6.53 11.27 -16.19
N ARG A 305 -6.60 11.79 -17.43
CA ARG A 305 -6.13 11.11 -18.64
C ARG A 305 -4.67 10.60 -18.56
N PRO A 306 -3.67 11.36 -18.05
CA PRO A 306 -2.28 10.88 -17.98
C PRO A 306 -2.13 9.61 -17.13
N LEU A 307 -2.98 9.49 -16.11
CA LEU A 307 -2.97 8.36 -15.17
C LEU A 307 -3.48 7.06 -15.80
N LEU A 308 -4.07 7.10 -17.00
CA LEU A 308 -4.40 5.89 -17.75
C LEU A 308 -3.14 5.16 -18.25
N THR A 309 -2.00 5.83 -18.36
CA THR A 309 -0.75 5.23 -18.85
C THR A 309 0.30 5.00 -17.76
N GLU A 310 0.13 5.63 -16.60
CA GLU A 310 1.08 5.56 -15.48
C GLU A 310 0.67 4.52 -14.42
N GLY A 311 1.63 4.03 -13.63
CA GLY A 311 1.35 3.15 -12.48
C GLY A 311 1.13 1.65 -12.79
N TRP A 312 1.05 1.25 -14.07
CA TRP A 312 0.81 -0.16 -14.43
C TRP A 312 1.99 -1.10 -14.13
N SER A 313 3.22 -0.62 -14.29
CA SER A 313 4.42 -1.44 -14.08
C SER A 313 4.52 -2.00 -12.64
N PRO A 314 4.45 -1.18 -11.57
CA PRO A 314 4.52 -1.71 -10.21
C PRO A 314 3.29 -2.57 -9.87
N LEU A 315 2.12 -2.24 -10.42
CA LEU A 315 0.89 -2.98 -10.20
C LEU A 315 0.95 -4.41 -10.77
N PHE A 316 1.44 -4.59 -12.01
CA PHE A 316 1.62 -5.92 -12.60
C PHE A 316 2.76 -6.69 -11.94
N GLY A 317 3.83 -6.01 -11.51
CA GLY A 317 4.89 -6.63 -10.72
C GLY A 317 4.35 -7.19 -9.40
N ALA A 318 3.56 -6.41 -8.68
CA ALA A 318 2.87 -6.83 -7.46
C ALA A 318 1.92 -8.00 -7.71
N MET A 319 1.11 -7.95 -8.79
CA MET A 319 0.19 -9.02 -9.17
C MET A 319 0.89 -10.38 -9.33
N VAL A 320 2.05 -10.42 -9.99
CA VAL A 320 2.82 -11.66 -10.19
C VAL A 320 3.29 -12.22 -8.84
N ILE A 321 3.75 -11.37 -7.94
CA ILE A 321 4.22 -11.77 -6.60
C ILE A 321 3.03 -12.24 -5.74
N SER A 322 1.95 -11.47 -5.67
CA SER A 322 0.73 -11.82 -4.91
C SER A 322 0.07 -13.09 -5.43
N SER A 323 0.29 -13.46 -6.69
CA SER A 323 -0.18 -14.74 -7.22
C SER A 323 0.49 -15.92 -6.52
N GLY A 324 1.76 -15.78 -6.14
CA GLY A 324 2.46 -16.75 -5.29
C GLY A 324 1.81 -16.87 -3.91
N THR A 325 1.44 -15.74 -3.30
CA THR A 325 0.70 -15.71 -2.04
C THR A 325 -0.64 -16.45 -2.16
N GLY A 326 -1.36 -16.23 -3.27
CA GLY A 326 -2.58 -16.95 -3.60
C GLY A 326 -2.42 -18.47 -3.57
N ILE A 327 -1.35 -18.97 -4.16
CA ILE A 327 -1.02 -20.40 -4.18
C ILE A 327 -0.73 -20.92 -2.76
N VAL A 328 0.03 -20.17 -1.96
CA VAL A 328 0.28 -20.52 -0.55
C VAL A 328 -1.02 -20.59 0.24
N LEU A 329 -1.91 -19.59 0.07
CA LEU A 329 -3.20 -19.57 0.74
C LEU A 329 -4.04 -20.80 0.37
N ASP A 330 -4.16 -21.11 -0.92
CA ASP A 330 -4.90 -22.28 -1.42
C ASP A 330 -4.40 -23.60 -0.83
N MET A 331 -3.07 -23.81 -0.79
CA MET A 331 -2.48 -25.05 -0.30
C MET A 331 -2.66 -25.27 1.22
N PHE A 332 -2.69 -24.20 2.01
CA PHE A 332 -2.59 -24.31 3.48
C PHE A 332 -3.83 -23.88 4.25
N VAL A 333 -4.75 -23.12 3.64
CA VAL A 333 -5.97 -22.64 4.34
C VAL A 333 -6.86 -23.76 4.84
N SER A 334 -6.95 -24.87 4.10
CA SER A 334 -7.73 -26.06 4.52
C SER A 334 -6.93 -27.04 5.36
N ARG A 335 -5.59 -26.90 5.41
CA ARG A 335 -4.68 -27.81 6.11
C ARG A 335 -4.50 -27.45 7.58
N TYR A 336 -4.49 -26.16 7.88
CA TYR A 336 -4.26 -25.65 9.24
C TYR A 336 -5.42 -24.79 9.71
N GLU A 337 -5.97 -25.13 10.87
CA GLU A 337 -7.04 -24.35 11.49
C GLU A 337 -6.54 -22.96 11.89
N GLY A 338 -7.27 -21.92 11.51
CA GLY A 338 -6.90 -20.53 11.79
C GLY A 338 -5.85 -19.93 10.86
N PHE A 339 -5.38 -20.68 9.85
CA PHE A 339 -4.37 -20.21 8.91
C PHE A 339 -4.77 -18.91 8.22
N ALA A 340 -6.00 -18.81 7.71
CA ALA A 340 -6.49 -17.60 7.02
C ALA A 340 -6.44 -16.35 7.91
N VAL A 341 -6.84 -16.48 9.18
CA VAL A 341 -6.85 -15.34 10.12
C VAL A 341 -5.43 -14.85 10.38
N LEU A 342 -4.52 -15.78 10.65
CA LEU A 342 -3.12 -15.48 10.95
C LEU A 342 -2.35 -15.00 9.71
N ALA A 343 -2.69 -15.51 8.52
CA ALA A 343 -2.06 -15.16 7.25
C ALA A 343 -2.26 -13.68 6.89
N ILE A 344 -3.45 -13.14 7.18
CA ILE A 344 -3.76 -11.72 6.96
C ILE A 344 -2.96 -10.83 7.91
N VAL A 345 -2.78 -11.22 9.17
CA VAL A 345 -2.05 -10.39 10.15
C VAL A 345 -0.54 -10.46 10.02
N ILE A 346 0.03 -11.67 9.85
CA ILE A 346 1.48 -11.85 9.69
C ILE A 346 2.01 -11.20 8.40
N SER A 347 1.13 -10.91 7.44
CA SER A 347 1.47 -10.19 6.22
C SER A 347 1.15 -8.70 6.35
N GLY A 348 -0.06 -8.38 6.80
CA GLY A 348 -0.59 -7.02 6.83
C GLY A 348 0.09 -6.10 7.84
N LEU A 349 0.41 -6.58 9.06
CA LEU A 349 1.08 -5.73 10.06
C LEU A 349 2.54 -5.40 9.69
N PRO A 350 3.39 -6.39 9.31
CA PRO A 350 4.70 -6.09 8.75
C PRO A 350 4.62 -5.21 7.51
N GLY A 351 3.65 -5.45 6.62
CA GLY A 351 3.37 -4.61 5.44
C GLY A 351 3.15 -3.15 5.82
N ALA A 352 2.21 -2.89 6.74
CA ALA A 352 1.89 -1.54 7.20
C ALA A 352 3.11 -0.83 7.85
N ALA A 353 3.87 -1.53 8.69
CA ALA A 353 5.09 -0.97 9.28
C ALA A 353 6.14 -0.64 8.21
N GLY A 354 6.30 -1.49 7.20
CA GLY A 354 7.20 -1.25 6.07
C GLY A 354 6.74 -0.08 5.20
N SER A 355 5.44 0.07 4.93
CA SER A 355 4.89 1.21 4.19
C SER A 355 5.14 2.56 4.89
N ILE A 356 5.03 2.61 6.23
CA ILE A 356 5.41 3.80 7.02
C ILE A 356 6.89 4.12 6.82
N LEU A 357 7.76 3.10 6.83
CA LEU A 357 9.18 3.29 6.58
C LEU A 357 9.47 3.75 5.15
N VAL A 358 8.82 3.17 4.14
CA VAL A 358 8.95 3.57 2.73
C VAL A 358 8.59 5.04 2.58
N SER A 359 7.43 5.46 3.10
CA SER A 359 6.97 6.85 3.01
C SER A 359 7.93 7.83 3.68
N ARG A 360 8.44 7.51 4.88
CA ARG A 360 9.45 8.33 5.57
C ARG A 360 10.76 8.41 4.79
N LEU A 361 11.24 7.29 4.26
CA LEU A 361 12.46 7.26 3.46
C LEU A 361 12.29 8.05 2.16
N SER A 362 11.18 7.86 1.45
CA SER A 362 10.87 8.59 0.21
C SER A 362 10.84 10.10 0.45
N THR A 363 10.15 10.53 1.50
CA THR A 363 10.10 11.95 1.90
C THR A 363 11.50 12.50 2.17
N SER A 364 12.33 11.78 2.94
CA SER A 364 13.71 12.21 3.23
C SER A 364 14.61 12.29 1.98
N LEU A 365 14.37 11.44 0.98
CA LEU A 365 15.12 11.44 -0.28
C LEU A 365 14.72 12.60 -1.19
N HIS A 366 13.41 12.88 -1.29
CA HIS A 366 12.88 14.02 -2.05
C HIS A 366 13.31 15.35 -1.44
N THR A 367 13.26 15.50 -0.11
CA THR A 367 13.74 16.71 0.57
C THR A 367 15.26 16.90 0.38
N ALA A 368 16.05 15.83 0.47
CA ALA A 368 17.48 15.87 0.21
C ALA A 368 17.81 16.29 -1.24
N LYS A 369 17.05 15.77 -2.23
CA LYS A 369 17.22 16.14 -3.64
C LYS A 369 16.90 17.62 -3.89
N LEU A 370 15.78 18.11 -3.36
CA LEU A 370 15.39 19.52 -3.47
C LEU A 370 16.41 20.47 -2.82
N ALA A 371 17.02 20.06 -1.71
CA ALA A 371 18.08 20.82 -1.08
C ALA A 371 19.34 20.93 -1.96
N LEU A 372 19.73 19.83 -2.63
CA LEU A 372 20.86 19.83 -3.56
C LEU A 372 20.59 20.66 -4.81
N GLU A 373 19.39 20.58 -5.38
CA GLU A 373 19.03 21.31 -6.61
C GLU A 373 18.97 22.82 -6.41
N HIS A 374 18.49 23.29 -5.26
CA HIS A 374 18.36 24.72 -4.98
C HIS A 374 19.59 25.36 -4.33
N GLY A 375 20.69 24.61 -4.14
CA GLY A 375 21.92 25.14 -3.51
C GLY A 375 21.70 25.71 -2.11
N LEU A 376 20.59 25.33 -1.47
CA LEU A 376 20.24 25.78 -0.14
C LEU A 376 21.03 24.93 0.86
N PRO A 377 21.66 25.52 1.90
CA PRO A 377 22.22 24.72 2.98
C PRO A 377 21.08 23.86 3.51
N SER A 378 21.20 22.52 3.36
CA SER A 378 20.15 21.51 3.57
C SER A 378 19.00 22.13 4.30
N PHE A 379 17.94 22.55 3.59
CA PHE A 379 16.84 23.32 4.17
C PHE A 379 16.46 22.57 5.43
N ALA A 380 16.92 23.09 6.56
CA ALA A 380 16.58 22.60 7.86
C ALA A 380 15.13 23.00 7.92
N THR A 381 14.27 22.13 7.39
CA THR A 381 12.85 22.19 7.60
C THR A 381 12.70 22.55 9.06
N GLN A 382 11.96 23.61 9.34
CA GLN A 382 11.50 24.01 10.66
C GLN A 382 10.66 22.92 11.35
N HIS A 383 10.90 21.63 11.09
CA HIS A 383 10.64 20.59 12.04
C HIS A 383 11.58 20.84 13.22
N LYS A 384 10.99 21.23 14.35
CA LYS A 384 11.62 21.43 15.68
C LYS A 384 12.49 20.25 16.17
N HIS A 385 12.64 19.18 15.40
CA HIS A 385 13.38 17.97 15.75
C HIS A 385 14.20 17.47 14.55
N PRO A 386 15.48 17.08 14.76
CA PRO A 386 16.28 16.43 13.73
C PRO A 386 15.61 15.13 13.28
N GLU A 387 15.58 14.89 11.97
CA GLU A 387 14.98 13.67 11.41
C GLU A 387 15.63 12.43 12.05
N PRO A 388 14.84 11.46 12.52
CA PRO A 388 15.36 10.27 13.17
C PRO A 388 16.15 9.42 12.17
N SER A 389 17.28 8.86 12.63
CA SER A 389 18.07 7.96 11.78
C SER A 389 17.21 6.79 11.25
N PRO A 390 17.40 6.35 9.99
CA PRO A 390 16.63 5.23 9.42
C PRO A 390 16.64 3.97 10.28
N LEU A 391 17.79 3.68 10.91
CA LEU A 391 17.94 2.53 11.82
C LEU A 391 17.12 2.69 13.10
N LEU A 392 17.04 3.91 13.66
CA LEU A 392 16.21 4.18 14.83
C LEU A 392 14.72 4.01 14.49
N THR A 393 14.29 4.48 13.31
CA THR A 393 12.91 4.29 12.83
C THR A 393 12.59 2.81 12.65
N MET A 394 13.47 2.04 12.02
CA MET A 394 13.32 0.58 11.89
C MET A 394 13.21 -0.10 13.25
N ALA A 395 14.13 0.19 14.18
CA ALA A 395 14.12 -0.40 15.51
C ALA A 395 12.86 -0.04 16.31
N THR A 396 12.39 1.20 16.17
CA THR A 396 11.17 1.69 16.83
C THR A 396 9.92 1.00 16.27
N LEU A 397 9.79 0.90 14.95
CA LEU A 397 8.66 0.21 14.31
C LEU A 397 8.63 -1.27 14.69
N LEU A 398 9.78 -1.95 14.67
CA LEU A 398 9.93 -3.34 15.12
C LEU A 398 9.45 -3.50 16.57
N ALA A 399 9.88 -2.61 17.46
CA ALA A 399 9.50 -2.64 18.87
C ALA A 399 8.00 -2.40 19.11
N ILE A 400 7.35 -1.53 18.32
CA ILE A 400 5.91 -1.24 18.45
C ILE A 400 5.06 -2.39 17.92
N THR A 401 5.48 -3.07 16.85
CA THR A 401 4.66 -4.14 16.24
C THR A 401 4.52 -5.39 17.12
N LEU A 402 5.50 -5.68 17.98
CA LEU A 402 5.46 -6.85 18.87
C LEU A 402 4.32 -6.84 19.90
N PRO A 403 4.13 -5.78 20.72
CA PRO A 403 3.00 -5.72 21.63
C PRO A 403 1.66 -5.71 20.89
N VAL A 404 1.61 -5.13 19.68
CA VAL A 404 0.41 -5.15 18.84
C VAL A 404 0.04 -6.59 18.43
N GLU A 405 1.03 -7.41 18.06
CA GLU A 405 0.81 -8.83 17.77
C GLU A 405 0.36 -9.62 19.00
N VAL A 406 0.94 -9.35 20.18
CA VAL A 406 0.51 -9.97 21.43
C VAL A 406 -0.94 -9.63 21.73
N VAL A 407 -1.35 -8.37 21.55
CA VAL A 407 -2.74 -7.93 21.72
C VAL A 407 -3.65 -8.67 20.73
N PHE A 408 -3.23 -8.80 19.48
CA PHE A 408 -3.99 -9.53 18.46
C PHE A 408 -4.22 -11.00 18.83
N LEU A 409 -3.16 -11.74 19.16
CA LEU A 409 -3.27 -13.14 19.58
C LEU A 409 -4.12 -13.29 20.85
N SER A 410 -3.98 -12.35 21.79
CA SER A 410 -4.80 -12.32 23.01
C SER A 410 -6.28 -12.12 22.71
N ILE A 411 -6.63 -11.29 21.73
CA ILE A 411 -8.01 -11.09 21.29
C ILE A 411 -8.57 -12.37 20.64
N LEU A 412 -7.77 -13.06 19.83
CA LEU A 412 -8.20 -14.33 19.20
C LEU A 412 -8.55 -15.40 20.24
N ASP A 413 -7.73 -15.53 21.27
CA ASP A 413 -7.94 -16.46 22.39
C ASP A 413 -9.14 -16.02 23.25
N LEU A 414 -9.22 -14.73 23.62
CA LEU A 414 -10.30 -14.18 24.44
C LEU A 414 -11.69 -14.29 23.79
N LEU A 415 -11.76 -14.11 22.47
CA LEU A 415 -13.00 -14.27 21.71
C LEU A 415 -13.36 -15.73 21.42
N GLY A 416 -12.52 -16.69 21.81
CA GLY A 416 -12.71 -18.11 21.52
C GLY A 416 -12.69 -18.42 20.03
N TRP A 417 -11.97 -17.61 19.23
CA TRP A 417 -11.87 -17.84 17.79
C TRP A 417 -10.84 -18.92 17.47
N LEU A 418 -9.76 -18.98 18.26
CA LEU A 418 -8.69 -19.96 18.18
C LEU A 418 -8.18 -20.30 19.58
N GLU A 419 -8.08 -21.60 19.89
CA GLU A 419 -7.34 -22.08 21.06
C GLU A 419 -5.85 -22.08 20.71
N LEU A 420 -5.09 -21.18 21.34
CA LEU A 420 -3.67 -21.00 21.05
C LEU A 420 -2.81 -21.57 22.18
N PRO A 421 -2.15 -22.72 21.99
CA PRO A 421 -1.20 -23.25 22.96
C PRO A 421 -0.06 -22.26 23.21
N PHE A 422 0.41 -22.14 24.45
CA PHE A 422 1.49 -21.20 24.81
C PHE A 422 2.73 -21.34 23.91
N MET A 423 3.12 -22.57 23.57
CA MET A 423 4.24 -22.83 22.66
C MET A 423 3.98 -22.32 21.24
N PHE A 424 2.74 -22.36 20.76
CA PHE A 424 2.37 -21.78 19.47
C PHE A 424 2.54 -20.26 19.50
N ILE A 425 2.07 -19.60 20.57
CA ILE A 425 2.21 -18.15 20.75
C ILE A 425 3.69 -17.72 20.72
N VAL A 426 4.56 -18.44 21.44
CA VAL A 426 6.00 -18.12 21.47
C VAL A 426 6.63 -18.27 20.08
N ILE A 427 6.33 -19.36 19.37
CA ILE A 427 6.87 -19.61 18.03
C ILE A 427 6.29 -18.61 17.01
N SER A 428 4.99 -18.31 17.08
CA SER A 428 4.34 -17.36 16.17
C SER A 428 4.90 -15.94 16.33
N ILE A 429 5.13 -15.49 17.57
CA ILE A 429 5.77 -14.19 17.84
C ILE A 429 7.20 -14.16 17.28
N ALA A 430 7.96 -15.25 17.38
CA ALA A 430 9.30 -15.32 16.79
C ALA A 430 9.27 -15.23 15.25
N PHE A 431 8.33 -15.91 14.59
CA PHE A 431 8.14 -15.79 13.15
C PHE A 431 7.62 -14.42 12.71
N PHE A 432 6.71 -13.83 13.51
CA PHE A 432 6.24 -12.47 13.30
C PHE A 432 7.38 -11.45 13.41
N PHE A 433 8.26 -11.59 14.40
CA PHE A 433 9.47 -10.77 14.50
C PHE A 433 10.34 -10.87 13.23
N CYS A 434 10.55 -12.07 12.71
CA CYS A 434 11.27 -12.28 11.45
C CYS A 434 10.55 -11.64 10.26
N ALA A 435 9.23 -11.68 10.21
CA ALA A 435 8.42 -11.04 9.17
C ALA A 435 8.56 -9.52 9.20
N VAL A 436 8.43 -8.89 10.38
CA VAL A 436 8.63 -7.44 10.53
C VAL A 436 10.06 -7.03 10.19
N LEU A 437 11.06 -7.77 10.65
CA LEU A 437 12.46 -7.49 10.33
C LEU A 437 12.70 -7.56 8.81
N SER A 438 12.19 -8.60 8.16
CA SER A 438 12.25 -8.75 6.70
C SER A 438 11.55 -7.59 6.00
N SER A 439 10.40 -7.16 6.51
CA SER A 439 9.65 -6.01 6.00
C SER A 439 10.45 -4.72 5.99
N LEU A 440 11.06 -4.39 7.13
CA LEU A 440 11.81 -3.14 7.28
C LEU A 440 13.08 -3.15 6.43
N VAL A 441 13.75 -4.29 6.32
CA VAL A 441 14.95 -4.45 5.48
C VAL A 441 14.57 -4.31 4.01
N ILE A 442 13.53 -5.00 3.55
CA ILE A 442 13.06 -4.95 2.16
C ILE A 442 12.59 -3.54 1.82
N ALA A 443 11.81 -2.87 2.68
CA ALA A 443 11.40 -1.49 2.50
C ALA A 443 12.62 -0.58 2.24
N ARG A 444 13.64 -0.63 3.10
CA ARG A 444 14.85 0.17 2.94
C ARG A 444 15.62 -0.13 1.65
N LEU A 445 15.81 -1.41 1.34
CA LEU A 445 16.54 -1.83 0.13
C LEU A 445 15.79 -1.43 -1.14
N LEU A 446 14.48 -1.66 -1.17
CA LEU A 446 13.63 -1.39 -2.32
C LEU A 446 13.52 0.12 -2.59
N THR A 447 13.32 0.94 -1.55
CA THR A 447 13.31 2.41 -1.68
C THR A 447 14.61 2.93 -2.26
N ASN A 448 15.76 2.52 -1.72
CA ASN A 448 17.06 2.96 -2.21
C ASN A 448 17.36 2.47 -3.63
N LEU A 449 16.97 1.22 -3.95
CA LEU A 449 17.13 0.67 -5.29
C LEU A 449 16.30 1.45 -6.32
N LEU A 450 15.02 1.68 -6.06
CA LEU A 450 14.15 2.44 -6.96
C LEU A 450 14.62 3.88 -7.12
N TRP A 451 15.07 4.50 -6.03
CA TRP A 451 15.68 5.83 -6.08
C TRP A 451 16.92 5.85 -6.98
N SER A 452 17.81 4.86 -6.85
CA SER A 452 19.00 4.74 -7.71
C SER A 452 18.66 4.53 -9.19
N LEU A 453 17.45 4.04 -9.49
CA LEU A 453 16.93 3.85 -10.84
C LEU A 453 16.11 5.06 -11.34
N ASN A 454 16.14 6.21 -10.65
CA ASN A 454 15.32 7.40 -10.94
C ASN A 454 13.81 7.10 -11.00
N ARG A 455 13.33 6.18 -10.16
CA ARG A 455 11.91 5.89 -9.99
C ARG A 455 11.42 6.40 -8.65
N ASP A 456 10.23 7.00 -8.64
CA ASP A 456 9.59 7.47 -7.42
C ASP A 456 9.28 6.30 -6.46
N PRO A 457 9.87 6.25 -5.26
CA PRO A 457 9.67 5.14 -4.34
C PRO A 457 8.24 5.02 -3.83
N ASP A 458 7.50 6.12 -3.65
CA ASP A 458 6.13 6.04 -3.15
C ASP A 458 5.20 5.34 -4.14
N SER A 459 5.36 5.63 -5.43
CA SER A 459 4.55 5.04 -6.51
C SER A 459 4.93 3.59 -6.84
N TYR A 460 6.21 3.23 -6.71
CA TYR A 460 6.72 1.92 -7.14
C TYR A 460 7.02 0.94 -5.99
N ALA A 461 7.51 1.43 -4.86
CA ALA A 461 7.94 0.57 -3.75
C ALA A 461 6.73 0.01 -3.00
N LEU A 462 5.68 0.82 -2.77
CA LEU A 462 4.53 0.40 -1.95
C LEU A 462 3.80 -0.83 -2.52
N PRO A 463 3.43 -0.89 -3.82
CA PRO A 463 2.76 -2.07 -4.36
C PRO A 463 3.63 -3.33 -4.30
N VAL A 464 4.91 -3.20 -4.66
CA VAL A 464 5.86 -4.31 -4.70
C VAL A 464 6.21 -4.80 -3.29
N HIS A 465 6.43 -3.88 -2.34
CA HIS A 465 6.70 -4.20 -0.94
C HIS A 465 5.52 -4.93 -0.30
N SER A 466 4.30 -4.42 -0.48
CA SER A 466 3.09 -5.05 0.04
C SER A 466 2.94 -6.48 -0.48
N ALA A 467 3.09 -6.69 -1.81
CA ALA A 467 3.01 -8.03 -2.40
C ALA A 467 4.12 -8.98 -1.91
N LEU A 468 5.35 -8.48 -1.69
CA LEU A 468 6.43 -9.27 -1.09
C LEU A 468 6.13 -9.66 0.35
N MET A 469 5.53 -8.76 1.15
CA MET A 469 5.16 -9.07 2.54
C MET A 469 4.03 -10.08 2.62
N ASP A 470 3.05 -10.00 1.72
CA ASP A 470 2.02 -11.02 1.56
C ASP A 470 2.64 -12.41 1.35
N LEU A 471 3.62 -12.53 0.45
CA LEU A 471 4.27 -13.80 0.15
C LEU A 471 5.16 -14.29 1.29
N ILE A 472 6.06 -13.43 1.79
CA ILE A 472 7.03 -13.78 2.84
C ILE A 472 6.30 -14.09 4.15
N GLY A 473 5.32 -13.28 4.52
CA GLY A 473 4.52 -13.47 5.73
C GLY A 473 3.82 -14.82 5.73
N GLN A 474 3.14 -15.18 4.65
CA GLN A 474 2.49 -16.49 4.56
C GLN A 474 3.48 -17.66 4.52
N LEU A 475 4.62 -17.54 3.85
CA LEU A 475 5.65 -18.59 3.86
C LEU A 475 6.25 -18.80 5.27
N LEU A 476 6.50 -17.72 6.01
CA LEU A 476 6.94 -17.79 7.40
C LEU A 476 5.87 -18.41 8.30
N LEU A 477 4.59 -18.10 8.06
CA LEU A 477 3.48 -18.72 8.77
C LEU A 477 3.38 -20.22 8.51
N VAL A 478 3.54 -20.64 7.25
CA VAL A 478 3.60 -22.06 6.88
C VAL A 478 4.72 -22.76 7.63
N LEU A 479 5.92 -22.15 7.68
CA LEU A 479 7.05 -22.70 8.42
C LEU A 479 6.76 -22.79 9.92
N CYS A 480 6.10 -21.79 10.50
CA CYS A 480 5.61 -21.80 11.88
C CYS A 480 4.69 -23.00 12.13
N PHE A 481 3.66 -23.19 11.30
CA PHE A 481 2.73 -24.32 11.43
C PHE A 481 3.39 -25.68 11.24
N GLU A 482 4.32 -25.83 10.28
CA GLU A 482 5.04 -27.07 10.05
C GLU A 482 5.94 -27.44 11.25
N ILE A 483 6.62 -26.46 11.86
CA ILE A 483 7.44 -26.68 13.06
C ILE A 483 6.55 -27.09 14.24
N VAL A 484 5.47 -26.35 14.50
CA VAL A 484 4.53 -26.63 15.58
C VAL A 484 3.87 -28.00 15.40
N SER A 485 3.49 -28.35 14.17
CA SER A 485 2.89 -29.64 13.84
C SER A 485 3.86 -30.79 14.09
N ARG A 486 5.15 -30.64 13.78
CA ARG A 486 6.19 -31.62 14.11
C ARG A 486 6.43 -31.78 15.61
N LEU A 487 6.17 -30.74 16.40
CA LEU A 487 6.19 -30.79 17.86
C LEU A 487 4.93 -31.44 18.47
N GLY A 488 3.96 -31.85 17.64
CA GLY A 488 2.72 -32.51 18.09
C GLY A 488 1.68 -31.55 18.65
N ILE A 489 1.89 -30.24 18.52
CA ILE A 489 0.96 -29.21 19.01
C ILE A 489 -0.06 -28.93 17.91
N LYS A 490 -1.35 -28.94 18.26
CA LYS A 490 -2.45 -28.62 17.33
C LYS A 490 -3.13 -27.34 17.79
N VAL A 491 -3.23 -26.38 16.88
CA VAL A 491 -4.15 -25.24 17.02
C VAL A 491 -5.55 -25.74 16.70
N ARG A 492 -6.54 -25.36 17.51
CA ARG A 492 -7.94 -25.76 17.31
C ARG A 492 -8.85 -24.55 17.28
N LYS A 493 -9.93 -24.61 16.49
CA LYS A 493 -11.07 -23.70 16.63
C LYS A 493 -11.94 -24.14 17.80
N THR A 494 -12.29 -23.20 18.66
CA THR A 494 -13.22 -23.43 19.77
C THR A 494 -14.68 -23.47 19.28
N ILE A 495 -14.99 -22.82 18.14
CA ILE A 495 -16.34 -22.64 17.58
C ILE A 495 -16.37 -22.89 16.07
#